data_AF-A0A2U1MAY5-F1
#
_entry.id   AF-A0A2U1MAY5-F1
#
_cell.length_a   1.000
_cell.length_b   1.000
_cell.length_c   1.000
_cell.angle_alpha   90.00
_cell.angle_beta   90.00
_cell.angle_gamma   90.00
#
_symmetry.space_group_name_H-M   'P 1'
#
loop_
_entity.id
_entity.type
_entity.pdbx_description
1 polymer ?
#
loop_
_entity_poly.entity_id
_entity_poly.type
_entity_poly.pdbx_seq_one_letter_code
_entity_poly.pdbx_strand_id
1 'polypeptide(L)'
;MPFVLQVPINLLGNAAVSFTRTKRPSKCTAFGRSMLSISATLATPSDEKQLTRANSPALPIMVNSCMGKMGEAVIEAGISAGLHIVPASFGVQKDAGKTVEVGGKNIQVYGPSDRDTTLASIVEQYPNLIVVDFTVPNAVNENAELYCKSGVPFVMGTTGGDRDLLYKTVQDANLYAVISPQMGKQVVAFLAAMDIMSKQFPGAFSGYTLEVSESHQATKLDTSGTAKAVISCFQKLGVDFDIDQVQLIRDPKQQVEMVGVPEEHLNGHAFHMYHLTSPDGTVSFEFQHNVCGRSIYAEGAIDAALFLAKKIQSKADKKIYDMIDVLREGNMR
;
A
#
# COMPACT_ATOMS: atom_id res chain seq x y z
N MET A 1 -28.71 20.02 -25.92
CA MET A 1 -27.35 20.41 -26.35
C MET A 1 -26.36 19.79 -25.39
N PRO A 2 -25.39 18.97 -25.82
CA PRO A 2 -24.41 18.42 -24.90
C PRO A 2 -23.45 19.54 -24.49
N PHE A 3 -23.45 19.88 -23.20
CA PHE A 3 -22.43 20.74 -22.61
C PHE A 3 -21.16 19.91 -22.44
N VAL A 4 -20.16 20.17 -23.26
CA VAL A 4 -18.81 19.66 -23.06
C VAL A 4 -18.13 20.58 -22.05
N LEU A 5 -17.95 20.11 -20.82
CA LEU A 5 -17.15 20.81 -19.83
C LEU A 5 -15.67 20.69 -20.26
N GLN A 6 -15.14 21.73 -20.88
CA GLN A 6 -13.74 21.80 -21.26
C GLN A 6 -12.94 22.17 -20.01
N VAL A 7 -12.42 21.14 -19.31
CA VAL A 7 -11.47 21.34 -18.22
C VAL A 7 -10.20 21.99 -18.81
N PRO A 8 -9.71 23.12 -18.28
CA PRO A 8 -8.50 23.75 -18.80
C PRO A 8 -7.29 22.81 -18.60
N ILE A 9 -6.75 22.31 -19.72
CA ILE A 9 -5.43 21.66 -19.74
C ILE A 9 -4.41 22.78 -19.61
N ASN A 10 -4.03 23.10 -18.38
CA ASN A 10 -2.81 23.85 -18.07
C ASN A 10 -2.25 23.37 -16.73
N LEU A 11 -1.86 22.09 -16.72
CA LEU A 11 -0.96 21.48 -15.73
C LEU A 11 -0.44 20.20 -16.38
N LEU A 12 0.54 20.36 -17.28
CA LEU A 12 1.60 19.41 -17.66
C LEU A 12 2.26 19.91 -18.96
N GLY A 13 3.60 19.88 -18.96
CA GLY A 13 4.45 20.57 -19.92
C GLY A 13 4.32 20.13 -21.39
N ASN A 14 4.74 21.06 -22.25
CA ASN A 14 4.81 20.97 -23.71
C ASN A 14 5.25 19.60 -24.25
N ALA A 15 4.35 18.94 -24.97
CA ALA A 15 4.68 18.08 -26.10
C ALA A 15 3.62 18.29 -27.20
N ALA A 16 3.92 19.14 -28.17
CA ALA A 16 3.04 19.40 -29.30
C ALA A 16 3.13 18.22 -30.30
N VAL A 17 2.00 17.56 -30.56
CA VAL A 17 1.86 16.64 -31.70
C VAL A 17 0.84 17.26 -32.67
N SER A 18 1.32 17.65 -33.85
CA SER A 18 0.52 18.23 -34.93
C SER A 18 -0.06 17.12 -35.81
N PHE A 19 -1.39 17.09 -35.97
CA PHE A 19 -2.06 16.29 -37.00
C PHE A 19 -2.52 17.19 -38.14
N THR A 20 -1.96 17.00 -39.33
CA THR A 20 -2.44 17.64 -40.57
C THR A 20 -3.48 16.77 -41.26
N ARG A 21 -4.60 17.40 -41.63
CA ARG A 21 -5.77 16.81 -42.29
C ARG A 21 -5.69 17.11 -43.78
N THR A 22 -5.57 16.10 -44.64
CA THR A 22 -5.67 16.27 -46.10
C THR A 22 -6.96 15.66 -46.64
N LYS A 23 -7.64 16.45 -47.48
CA LYS A 23 -8.93 16.17 -48.13
C LYS A 23 -8.78 15.15 -49.26
N ARG A 24 -9.81 14.31 -49.44
CA ARG A 24 -10.07 13.51 -50.67
C ARG A 24 -10.32 14.41 -51.88
N PRO A 25 -10.11 13.87 -53.11
CA PRO A 25 -11.29 13.54 -53.91
C PRO A 25 -11.24 12.18 -54.63
N SER A 26 -12.37 11.89 -55.26
CA SER A 26 -12.95 10.68 -55.83
C SER A 26 -12.43 10.18 -57.19
N LYS A 27 -12.42 8.85 -57.43
CA LYS A 27 -13.34 8.04 -58.29
C LYS A 27 -12.76 6.65 -58.65
N CYS A 28 -13.68 5.68 -58.80
CA CYS A 28 -13.66 4.32 -59.37
C CYS A 28 -12.45 3.94 -60.28
N THR A 29 -11.89 2.71 -60.29
CA THR A 29 -12.48 1.38 -60.57
C THR A 29 -11.47 0.24 -60.26
N ALA A 30 -12.01 -0.89 -59.77
CA ALA A 30 -11.71 -2.31 -60.03
C ALA A 30 -10.28 -2.95 -59.99
N PHE A 31 -10.29 -4.22 -59.53
CA PHE A 31 -9.31 -5.33 -59.65
C PHE A 31 -8.21 -5.52 -58.59
N GLY A 32 -8.43 -6.54 -57.74
CA GLY A 32 -7.68 -7.80 -57.77
C GLY A 32 -6.18 -7.81 -57.41
N ARG A 33 -5.90 -8.18 -56.14
CA ARG A 33 -4.72 -8.90 -55.59
C ARG A 33 -3.37 -8.84 -56.34
N SER A 34 -2.37 -8.31 -55.65
CA SER A 34 -1.09 -9.02 -55.41
C SER A 34 -0.36 -8.35 -54.23
N MET A 35 -0.11 -9.09 -53.15
CA MET A 35 0.79 -8.66 -52.08
C MET A 35 2.23 -8.95 -52.50
N LEU A 36 3.04 -7.91 -52.60
CA LEU A 36 4.49 -7.97 -52.64
C LEU A 36 5.02 -7.47 -51.30
N SER A 37 5.56 -8.39 -50.52
CA SER A 37 6.28 -8.14 -49.28
C SER A 37 7.62 -7.45 -49.56
N ILE A 38 7.88 -6.33 -48.87
CA ILE A 38 9.22 -5.78 -48.73
C ILE A 38 9.46 -5.60 -47.23
N SER A 39 10.29 -6.48 -46.66
CA SER A 39 10.83 -6.33 -45.31
C SER A 39 11.87 -5.23 -45.30
N ALA A 40 11.71 -4.25 -44.42
CA ALA A 40 12.75 -3.32 -44.02
C ALA A 40 13.02 -3.53 -42.52
N THR A 41 14.14 -4.17 -42.21
CA THR A 41 14.69 -4.30 -40.86
C THR A 41 15.21 -2.95 -40.40
N LEU A 42 14.46 -2.29 -39.52
CA LEU A 42 14.97 -1.19 -38.70
C LEU A 42 15.49 -1.80 -37.40
N ALA A 43 16.82 -1.77 -37.24
CA ALA A 43 17.47 -2.10 -35.97
C ALA A 43 17.02 -1.09 -34.90
N THR A 44 16.35 -1.59 -33.87
CA THR A 44 16.01 -0.81 -32.67
C THR A 44 17.21 -0.84 -31.71
N PRO A 45 17.58 0.31 -31.10
CA PRO A 45 18.58 0.32 -30.03
C PRO A 45 17.88 -0.18 -28.75
N SER A 46 17.93 -1.48 -28.53
CA SER A 46 17.33 -2.11 -27.36
C SER A 46 18.23 -3.21 -26.81
N ASP A 47 19.48 -2.88 -26.46
CA ASP A 47 20.40 -3.85 -25.84
C ASP A 47 21.31 -3.30 -24.73
N GLU A 48 21.19 -2.03 -24.32
CA GLU A 48 22.06 -1.47 -23.26
C GLU A 48 21.43 -1.42 -21.85
N LYS A 49 20.14 -1.72 -21.69
CA LYS A 49 19.47 -1.67 -20.36
C LYS A 49 19.28 -3.02 -19.67
N GLN A 50 19.69 -4.13 -20.28
CA GLN A 50 19.46 -5.47 -19.73
C GLN A 50 20.69 -6.15 -19.11
N LEU A 51 21.89 -5.52 -19.17
CA LEU A 51 23.13 -6.16 -18.72
C LEU A 51 23.61 -5.83 -17.30
N THR A 52 22.87 -5.05 -16.49
CA THR A 52 23.37 -4.61 -15.16
C THR A 52 22.66 -5.22 -13.94
N ARG A 53 21.65 -6.08 -14.12
CA ARG A 53 20.86 -6.62 -12.98
C ARG A 53 21.48 -7.82 -12.25
N ALA A 54 22.65 -8.30 -12.68
CA ALA A 54 23.11 -9.65 -12.34
C ALA A 54 23.98 -9.81 -11.08
N ASN A 55 24.28 -8.76 -10.29
CA ASN A 55 25.24 -8.92 -9.17
C ASN A 55 24.98 -8.09 -7.89
N SER A 56 23.78 -7.51 -7.72
CA SER A 56 23.44 -6.94 -6.40
C SER A 56 22.80 -8.03 -5.53
N PRO A 57 23.29 -8.27 -4.30
CA PRO A 57 22.65 -9.22 -3.40
C PRO A 57 21.20 -8.79 -3.14
N ALA A 58 20.30 -9.75 -3.11
CA ALA A 58 18.89 -9.50 -2.80
C ALA A 58 18.77 -8.77 -1.46
N LEU A 59 17.89 -7.76 -1.39
CA LEU A 59 17.67 -6.95 -0.19
C LEU A 59 17.29 -7.86 0.99
N PRO A 60 18.07 -7.89 2.08
CA PRO A 60 17.73 -8.67 3.26
C PRO A 60 16.62 -7.99 4.06
N ILE A 61 15.58 -8.75 4.39
CA ILE A 61 14.50 -8.33 5.28
C ILE A 61 14.36 -9.29 6.47
N MET A 62 14.17 -8.74 7.66
CA MET A 62 13.84 -9.49 8.87
C MET A 62 12.40 -9.16 9.25
N VAL A 63 11.53 -10.18 9.35
CA VAL A 63 10.11 -9.98 9.65
C VAL A 63 9.83 -10.36 11.09
N ASN A 64 9.58 -9.36 11.94
CA ASN A 64 9.23 -9.61 13.34
C ASN A 64 7.76 -10.00 13.48
N SER A 65 7.48 -10.95 14.38
CA SER A 65 6.22 -11.71 14.43
C SER A 65 5.98 -12.63 13.22
N CYS A 66 7.03 -13.34 12.76
CA CYS A 66 6.91 -14.29 11.65
C CYS A 66 5.85 -15.39 11.85
N MET A 67 5.51 -15.72 13.10
CA MET A 67 4.46 -16.70 13.45
C MET A 67 3.03 -16.14 13.36
N GLY A 68 2.89 -14.83 13.20
CA GLY A 68 1.59 -14.18 13.03
C GLY A 68 1.13 -14.22 11.58
N LYS A 69 -0.19 -14.27 11.35
CA LYS A 69 -0.79 -14.31 9.99
C LYS A 69 -0.32 -13.18 9.06
N MET A 70 0.04 -12.02 9.60
CA MET A 70 0.58 -10.91 8.80
C MET A 70 2.07 -11.08 8.51
N GLY A 71 2.86 -11.52 9.49
CA GLY A 71 4.28 -11.82 9.29
C GLY A 71 4.49 -12.91 8.24
N GLU A 72 3.68 -13.97 8.28
CA GLU A 72 3.64 -15.03 7.26
C GLU A 72 3.38 -14.45 5.86
N ALA A 73 2.30 -13.67 5.69
CA ALA A 73 1.98 -13.06 4.41
C ALA A 73 3.10 -12.13 3.88
N VAL A 74 3.77 -11.38 4.77
CA VAL A 74 4.92 -10.52 4.41
C VAL A 74 6.11 -11.36 3.96
N ILE A 75 6.40 -12.48 4.64
CA ILE A 75 7.48 -13.39 4.26
C ILE A 75 7.22 -13.97 2.87
N GLU A 76 6.00 -14.47 2.62
CA GLU A 76 5.60 -15.02 1.32
C GLU A 76 5.71 -13.96 0.20
N ALA A 77 5.21 -12.75 0.43
CA ALA A 77 5.33 -11.63 -0.50
C ALA A 77 6.80 -11.26 -0.77
N GLY A 78 7.63 -11.25 0.28
CA GLY A 78 9.07 -10.99 0.17
C GLY A 78 9.80 -12.03 -0.68
N ILE A 79 9.48 -13.32 -0.48
CA ILE A 79 10.02 -14.43 -1.28
C ILE A 79 9.60 -14.28 -2.75
N SER A 80 8.31 -14.02 -3.00
CA SER A 80 7.77 -13.81 -4.34
C SER A 80 8.43 -12.62 -5.06
N ALA A 81 8.75 -11.56 -4.31
CA ALA A 81 9.46 -10.38 -4.81
C ALA A 81 10.98 -10.58 -4.96
N GLY A 82 11.52 -11.77 -4.64
CA GLY A 82 12.95 -12.08 -4.75
C GLY A 82 13.82 -11.44 -3.67
N LEU A 83 13.24 -11.08 -2.51
CA LEU A 83 13.99 -10.56 -1.38
C LEU A 83 14.64 -11.69 -0.57
N HIS A 84 15.68 -11.35 0.19
CA HIS A 84 16.33 -12.30 1.09
C HIS A 84 15.66 -12.25 2.46
N ILE A 85 14.89 -13.30 2.80
CA ILE A 85 14.34 -13.45 4.14
C ILE A 85 15.45 -13.89 5.10
N VAL A 86 15.79 -13.02 6.04
CA VAL A 86 16.73 -13.33 7.12
C VAL A 86 16.12 -14.43 8.00
N PRO A 87 16.86 -15.52 8.33
CA PRO A 87 16.33 -16.67 9.07
C PRO A 87 16.21 -16.40 10.59
N ALA A 88 15.78 -15.20 10.96
CA ALA A 88 15.60 -14.74 12.33
C ALA A 88 14.34 -13.89 12.46
N SER A 89 13.66 -13.99 13.61
CA SER A 89 12.54 -13.13 13.99
C SER A 89 12.56 -12.93 15.50
N PHE A 90 12.11 -11.78 15.98
CA PHE A 90 11.78 -11.61 17.40
C PHE A 90 10.34 -12.03 17.68
N GLY A 91 10.12 -12.61 18.86
CA GLY A 91 8.83 -13.04 19.37
C GLY A 91 8.73 -12.88 20.88
N VAL A 92 7.61 -13.35 21.44
CA VAL A 92 7.41 -13.36 22.90
C VAL A 92 8.25 -14.46 23.57
N GLN A 93 8.48 -14.35 24.88
CA GLN A 93 9.30 -15.33 25.63
C GLN A 93 8.84 -16.78 25.45
N LYS A 94 7.54 -17.03 25.30
CA LYS A 94 6.97 -18.37 25.06
C LYS A 94 7.44 -19.00 23.74
N ASP A 95 7.83 -18.19 22.77
CA ASP A 95 8.24 -18.64 21.44
C ASP A 95 9.77 -18.61 21.26
N ALA A 96 10.51 -18.14 22.26
CA ALA A 96 11.97 -18.09 22.23
C ALA A 96 12.58 -19.49 22.01
N GLY A 97 13.53 -19.59 21.08
CA GLY A 97 14.23 -20.82 20.74
C GLY A 97 13.49 -21.72 19.74
N LYS A 98 12.25 -21.40 19.36
CA LYS A 98 11.52 -22.14 18.33
C LYS A 98 12.12 -21.87 16.95
N THR A 99 12.05 -22.86 16.07
CA THR A 99 12.23 -22.68 14.63
C THR A 99 10.90 -22.95 13.96
N VAL A 100 10.48 -22.05 13.08
CA VAL A 100 9.24 -22.17 12.33
C VAL A 100 9.53 -22.18 10.83
N GLU A 101 8.79 -22.99 10.09
CA GLU A 101 8.86 -23.01 8.63
C GLU A 101 7.80 -22.07 8.06
N VAL A 102 8.23 -21.06 7.30
CA VAL A 102 7.34 -20.09 6.64
C VAL A 102 7.84 -19.86 5.22
N GLY A 103 6.98 -20.07 4.21
CA GLY A 103 7.38 -19.95 2.80
C GLY A 103 8.57 -20.84 2.40
N GLY A 104 8.73 -22.01 3.04
CA GLY A 104 9.86 -22.91 2.82
C GLY A 104 11.19 -22.41 3.42
N LYS A 105 11.15 -21.43 4.33
CA LYS A 105 12.31 -20.92 5.08
C LYS A 105 12.18 -21.29 6.56
N ASN A 106 13.27 -21.81 7.12
CA ASN A 106 13.38 -22.03 8.56
C ASN A 106 13.81 -20.73 9.24
N ILE A 107 12.96 -20.20 10.12
CA ILE A 107 13.17 -18.94 10.82
C ILE A 107 13.30 -19.23 12.31
N GLN A 108 14.43 -18.85 12.91
CA GLN A 108 14.64 -18.96 14.35
C GLN A 108 13.98 -17.78 15.07
N VAL A 109 13.20 -18.08 16.11
CA VAL A 109 12.52 -17.09 16.93
C VAL A 109 13.32 -16.81 18.19
N TYR A 110 13.72 -15.55 18.37
CA TYR A 110 14.46 -15.08 19.53
C TYR A 110 13.52 -14.38 20.51
N GLY A 111 13.76 -14.60 21.80
CA GLY A 111 13.00 -13.98 22.89
C GLY A 111 13.46 -12.56 23.22
N PRO A 112 12.78 -11.89 24.17
CA PRO A 112 13.09 -10.53 24.59
C PRO A 112 14.45 -10.35 25.27
N SER A 113 14.98 -11.35 25.98
CA SER A 113 16.16 -11.21 26.84
C SER A 113 17.46 -10.87 26.11
N ASP A 114 17.61 -11.33 24.86
CA ASP A 114 18.86 -11.22 24.09
C ASP A 114 18.70 -10.38 22.82
N ARG A 115 17.68 -9.51 22.75
CA ARG A 115 17.32 -8.78 21.52
C ARG A 115 18.42 -7.85 21.03
N ASP A 116 19.05 -7.09 21.92
CA ASP A 116 20.11 -6.15 21.55
C ASP A 116 21.32 -6.84 20.92
N THR A 117 21.86 -7.86 21.59
CA THR A 117 23.05 -8.59 21.13
C THR A 117 22.76 -9.41 19.87
N THR A 118 21.58 -10.02 19.80
CA THR A 118 21.13 -10.78 18.63
C THR A 118 20.97 -9.86 17.43
N LEU A 119 20.26 -8.72 17.57
CA LEU A 119 20.04 -7.80 16.45
C LEU A 119 21.34 -7.19 15.96
N ALA A 120 22.26 -6.81 16.85
CA ALA A 120 23.59 -6.33 16.48
C ALA A 120 24.34 -7.37 15.61
N SER A 121 24.35 -8.63 16.04
CA SER A 121 25.00 -9.73 15.29
C SER A 121 24.36 -9.95 13.91
N ILE A 122 23.02 -9.86 13.81
CA ILE A 122 22.31 -9.97 12.55
C ILE A 122 22.63 -8.80 11.62
N VAL A 123 22.69 -7.57 12.13
CA VAL A 123 23.03 -6.38 11.33
C VAL A 123 24.46 -6.47 10.79
N GLU A 124 25.42 -6.98 11.58
CA GLU A 124 26.78 -7.25 11.11
C GLU A 124 26.81 -8.27 9.97
N GLN A 125 25.98 -9.33 10.05
CA GLN A 125 25.88 -10.36 9.02
C GLN A 125 25.14 -9.85 7.76
N TYR A 126 24.18 -8.95 7.91
CA TYR A 126 23.33 -8.41 6.85
C TYR A 126 23.36 -6.87 6.84
N PRO A 127 24.41 -6.24 6.29
CA PRO A 127 24.65 -4.79 6.43
C PRO A 127 23.60 -3.88 5.76
N ASN A 128 22.76 -4.42 4.88
CA ASN A 128 21.66 -3.68 4.23
C ASN A 128 20.27 -4.13 4.73
N LEU A 129 20.20 -4.66 5.95
CA LEU A 129 18.98 -5.17 6.55
C LEU A 129 17.91 -4.09 6.69
N ILE A 130 16.68 -4.44 6.34
CA ILE A 130 15.48 -3.70 6.74
C ILE A 130 14.60 -4.61 7.59
N VAL A 131 14.22 -4.15 8.78
CA VAL A 131 13.26 -4.86 9.63
C VAL A 131 11.84 -4.50 9.19
N VAL A 132 10.95 -5.48 9.06
CA VAL A 132 9.52 -5.28 8.85
C VAL A 132 8.79 -5.70 10.13
N ASP A 133 8.08 -4.76 10.76
CA ASP A 133 7.42 -4.93 12.05
C ASP A 133 5.90 -4.97 11.90
N PHE A 134 5.34 -6.15 12.15
CA PHE A 134 3.91 -6.42 12.34
C PHE A 134 3.68 -7.21 13.64
N THR A 135 4.01 -6.58 14.77
CA THR A 135 3.91 -7.15 16.11
C THR A 135 2.57 -6.78 16.76
N VAL A 136 2.60 -6.12 17.92
CA VAL A 136 1.41 -5.75 18.71
C VAL A 136 1.55 -4.32 19.24
N PRO A 137 0.43 -3.61 19.54
CA PRO A 137 0.47 -2.22 19.99
C PRO A 137 1.44 -1.96 21.14
N ASN A 138 1.49 -2.85 22.14
CA ASN A 138 2.34 -2.68 23.32
C ASN A 138 3.84 -2.82 23.02
N ALA A 139 4.22 -3.40 21.88
CA ALA A 139 5.62 -3.59 21.50
C ALA A 139 6.14 -2.48 20.56
N VAL A 140 5.27 -1.60 20.06
CA VAL A 140 5.61 -0.58 19.04
C VAL A 140 6.79 0.29 19.47
N ASN A 141 6.69 0.89 20.67
CA ASN A 141 7.68 1.84 21.16
C ASN A 141 9.00 1.15 21.52
N GLU A 142 8.95 0.05 22.28
CA GLU A 142 10.13 -0.75 22.64
C GLU A 142 10.88 -1.30 21.42
N ASN A 143 10.14 -1.75 20.40
CA ASN A 143 10.74 -2.22 19.16
C ASN A 143 11.44 -1.09 18.39
N ALA A 144 10.79 0.08 18.28
CA ALA A 144 11.39 1.22 17.62
C ALA A 144 12.66 1.71 18.33
N GLU A 145 12.66 1.73 19.67
CA GLU A 145 13.87 2.03 20.46
C GLU A 145 15.00 1.04 20.18
N LEU A 146 14.71 -0.26 20.14
CA LEU A 146 15.68 -1.29 19.76
C LEU A 146 16.26 -1.03 18.36
N TYR A 147 15.40 -0.78 17.36
CA TYR A 147 15.85 -0.55 15.99
C TYR A 147 16.74 0.69 15.88
N CYS A 148 16.36 1.77 16.58
CA CYS A 148 17.12 3.01 16.65
C CYS A 148 18.49 2.79 17.32
N LYS A 149 18.53 2.07 18.44
CA LYS A 149 19.77 1.75 19.16
C LYS A 149 20.72 0.90 18.32
N SER A 150 20.20 -0.05 17.55
CA SER A 150 21.00 -0.89 16.63
C SER A 150 21.28 -0.22 15.27
N GLY A 151 20.71 0.95 15.00
CA GLY A 151 20.88 1.67 13.73
C GLY A 151 20.28 0.94 12.52
N VAL A 152 19.32 0.02 12.71
CA VAL A 152 18.73 -0.77 11.62
C VAL A 152 17.47 -0.09 11.07
N PRO A 153 17.42 0.23 9.76
CA PRO A 153 16.22 0.78 9.15
C PRO A 153 15.02 -0.16 9.25
N PHE A 154 13.80 0.39 9.34
CA PHE A 154 12.61 -0.44 9.49
C PHE A 154 11.35 0.10 8.81
N VAL A 155 10.44 -0.83 8.53
CA VAL A 155 9.07 -0.58 8.07
C VAL A 155 8.12 -1.02 9.18
N MET A 156 7.37 -0.07 9.76
CA MET A 156 6.43 -0.34 10.84
C MET A 156 4.99 -0.27 10.36
N GLY A 157 4.39 -1.45 10.20
CA GLY A 157 2.97 -1.63 9.92
C GLY A 157 2.11 -1.85 11.18
N THR A 158 2.75 -2.09 12.32
CA THR A 158 2.05 -2.26 13.61
C THR A 158 1.31 -0.98 14.02
N THR A 159 0.00 -1.12 14.22
CA THR A 159 -0.89 -0.05 14.69
C THR A 159 -0.89 0.07 16.21
N GLY A 160 -1.37 1.20 16.74
CA GLY A 160 -1.38 1.47 18.17
C GLY A 160 0.00 1.86 18.70
N GLY A 161 0.19 1.70 20.02
CA GLY A 161 1.32 2.27 20.75
C GLY A 161 1.20 3.79 20.91
N ASP A 162 2.18 4.39 21.57
CA ASP A 162 2.31 5.85 21.62
C ASP A 162 2.95 6.33 20.31
N ARG A 163 2.13 6.91 19.43
CA ARG A 163 2.57 7.33 18.10
C ARG A 163 3.51 8.53 18.16
N ASP A 164 3.28 9.46 19.09
CA ASP A 164 4.09 10.66 19.22
C ASP A 164 5.49 10.29 19.73
N LEU A 165 5.56 9.40 20.72
CA LEU A 165 6.81 8.84 21.20
C LEU A 165 7.53 8.05 20.10
N LEU A 166 6.80 7.24 19.31
CA LEU A 166 7.39 6.51 18.17
C LEU A 166 8.06 7.47 17.18
N TYR A 167 7.35 8.50 16.72
CA TYR A 167 7.90 9.47 15.77
C TYR A 167 9.09 10.22 16.37
N LYS A 168 8.99 10.63 17.65
CA LYS A 168 10.07 11.32 18.36
C LYS A 168 11.33 10.45 18.46
N THR A 169 11.21 9.20 18.88
CA THR A 169 12.34 8.26 19.01
C THR A 169 13.09 8.10 17.70
N VAL A 170 12.37 7.90 16.59
CA VAL A 170 12.98 7.71 15.27
C VAL A 170 13.61 9.00 14.75
N GLN A 171 12.99 10.15 15.03
CA GLN A 171 13.50 11.45 14.64
C GLN A 171 14.80 11.77 15.38
N ASP A 172 14.83 11.58 16.71
CA ASP A 172 16.00 11.83 17.55
C ASP A 172 17.18 10.91 17.16
N ALA A 173 16.89 9.66 16.77
CA ALA A 173 17.88 8.71 16.27
C ALA A 173 18.35 8.99 14.84
N ASN A 174 17.67 9.88 14.10
CA ASN A 174 17.94 10.19 12.69
C ASN A 174 17.97 8.93 11.78
N LEU A 175 17.09 7.96 12.07
CA LEU A 175 17.06 6.65 11.42
C LEU A 175 16.06 6.61 10.25
N TYR A 176 16.43 5.91 9.17
CA TYR A 176 15.51 5.66 8.07
C TYR A 176 14.36 4.73 8.50
N ALA A 177 13.12 5.18 8.36
CA ALA A 177 11.95 4.35 8.63
C ALA A 177 10.79 4.69 7.70
N VAL A 178 9.98 3.67 7.37
CA VAL A 178 8.61 3.88 6.88
C VAL A 178 7.65 3.55 8.01
N ILE A 179 6.82 4.50 8.41
CA ILE A 179 5.84 4.33 9.48
C ILE A 179 4.47 4.55 8.86
N SER A 180 3.66 3.49 8.74
CA SER A 180 2.30 3.62 8.20
C SER A 180 1.33 2.67 8.89
N PRO A 181 0.25 3.17 9.52
CA PRO A 181 -0.79 2.32 10.11
C PRO A 181 -1.70 1.66 9.06
N GLN A 182 -1.58 2.05 7.78
CA GLN A 182 -2.29 1.45 6.65
C GLN A 182 -1.27 1.12 5.56
N MET A 183 -0.95 -0.18 5.44
CA MET A 183 0.02 -0.66 4.45
C MET A 183 -0.62 -1.03 3.11
N GLY A 184 -1.95 -1.09 3.02
CA GLY A 184 -2.65 -1.33 1.76
C GLY A 184 -2.58 -0.10 0.86
N LYS A 185 -1.49 0.04 0.09
CA LYS A 185 -1.15 1.28 -0.62
C LYS A 185 -2.24 1.78 -1.57
N GLN A 186 -3.02 0.89 -2.18
CA GLN A 186 -4.13 1.26 -3.07
C GLN A 186 -5.28 1.93 -2.30
N VAL A 187 -5.57 1.46 -1.07
CA VAL A 187 -6.54 2.09 -0.17
C VAL A 187 -6.03 3.47 0.28
N VAL A 188 -4.73 3.59 0.54
CA VAL A 188 -4.10 4.90 0.85
C VAL A 188 -4.21 5.86 -0.34
N ALA A 189 -3.98 5.38 -1.57
CA ALA A 189 -4.09 6.18 -2.78
C ALA A 189 -5.53 6.68 -3.00
N PHE A 190 -6.53 5.82 -2.79
CA PHE A 190 -7.95 6.20 -2.83
C PHE A 190 -8.26 7.30 -1.80
N LEU A 191 -7.85 7.10 -0.54
CA LEU A 191 -8.04 8.11 0.51
C LEU A 191 -7.35 9.44 0.16
N ALA A 192 -6.13 9.39 -0.38
CA ALA A 192 -5.41 10.59 -0.80
C ALA A 192 -6.13 11.33 -1.94
N ALA A 193 -6.71 10.61 -2.90
CA ALA A 193 -7.51 11.20 -3.97
C ALA A 193 -8.77 11.87 -3.41
N MET A 194 -9.47 11.22 -2.48
CA MET A 194 -10.64 11.78 -1.80
C MET A 194 -10.29 13.05 -1.00
N ASP A 195 -9.18 13.04 -0.26
CA ASP A 195 -8.75 14.21 0.52
C ASP A 195 -8.38 15.39 -0.40
N ILE A 196 -7.64 15.14 -1.50
CA ILE A 196 -7.34 16.19 -2.51
C ILE A 196 -8.63 16.75 -3.10
N MET A 197 -9.55 15.89 -3.55
CA MET A 197 -10.83 16.30 -4.12
C MET A 197 -11.63 17.15 -3.12
N SER A 198 -11.71 16.73 -1.87
CA SER A 198 -12.45 17.42 -0.82
C SER A 198 -11.90 18.81 -0.48
N LYS A 199 -10.57 18.98 -0.58
CA LYS A 199 -9.91 20.29 -0.36
C LYS A 199 -10.06 21.23 -1.55
N GLN A 200 -10.09 20.69 -2.77
CA GLN A 200 -10.18 21.49 -3.99
C GLN A 200 -11.62 21.94 -4.29
N PHE A 201 -12.61 21.13 -3.92
CA PHE A 201 -14.02 21.36 -4.28
C PHE A 201 -14.94 21.31 -3.05
N PRO A 202 -14.74 22.19 -2.04
CA PRO A 202 -15.57 22.19 -0.86
C PRO A 202 -17.04 22.46 -1.22
N GLY A 203 -17.96 21.70 -0.62
CA GLY A 203 -19.40 21.82 -0.90
C GLY A 203 -19.88 21.23 -2.23
N ALA A 204 -19.02 20.56 -3.02
CA ALA A 204 -19.40 20.02 -4.32
C ALA A 204 -20.54 18.98 -4.28
N PHE A 205 -20.74 18.34 -3.14
CA PHE A 205 -21.82 17.37 -2.88
C PHE A 205 -22.82 17.88 -1.83
N SER A 206 -22.92 19.20 -1.62
CA SER A 206 -23.93 19.77 -0.74
C SER A 206 -25.34 19.35 -1.14
N GLY A 207 -26.10 18.82 -0.17
CA GLY A 207 -27.45 18.30 -0.35
C GLY A 207 -27.50 16.81 -0.72
N TYR A 208 -26.38 16.16 -1.06
CA TYR A 208 -26.38 14.71 -1.25
C TYR A 208 -26.52 13.99 0.10
N THR A 209 -27.18 12.84 0.08
CA THR A 209 -27.23 11.90 1.21
C THR A 209 -26.13 10.87 1.05
N LEU A 210 -25.38 10.59 2.13
CA LEU A 210 -24.37 9.54 2.18
C LEU A 210 -24.89 8.35 2.99
N GLU A 211 -24.72 7.16 2.44
CA GLU A 211 -24.86 5.89 3.14
C GLU A 211 -23.50 5.21 3.17
N VAL A 212 -23.09 4.72 4.35
CA VAL A 212 -21.82 4.02 4.51
C VAL A 212 -22.06 2.68 5.19
N SER A 213 -21.54 1.62 4.58
CA SER A 213 -21.44 0.31 5.23
C SER A 213 -20.00 -0.16 5.25
N GLU A 214 -19.62 -0.82 6.34
CA GLU A 214 -18.36 -1.56 6.39
C GLU A 214 -18.53 -2.95 6.99
N SER A 215 -17.72 -3.87 6.50
CA SER A 215 -17.63 -5.24 6.98
C SER A 215 -16.17 -5.57 7.32
N HIS A 216 -15.97 -6.01 8.55
CA HIS A 216 -14.70 -6.47 9.14
C HIS A 216 -14.98 -7.70 10.01
N GLN A 217 -13.93 -8.29 10.57
CA GLN A 217 -14.07 -9.37 11.56
C GLN A 217 -15.04 -8.98 12.69
N ALA A 218 -15.78 -9.95 13.23
CA ALA A 218 -16.80 -9.73 14.27
C ALA A 218 -16.25 -9.02 15.53
N THR A 219 -14.96 -9.18 15.84
CA THR A 219 -14.29 -8.54 16.99
C THR A 219 -13.97 -7.06 16.77
N LYS A 220 -14.07 -6.54 15.54
CA LYS A 220 -13.80 -5.14 15.20
C LYS A 220 -15.06 -4.30 15.41
N LEU A 221 -15.27 -3.86 16.65
CA LEU A 221 -16.50 -3.16 17.06
C LEU A 221 -16.55 -1.69 16.66
N ASP A 222 -15.40 -1.07 16.41
CA ASP A 222 -15.29 0.33 16.02
C ASP A 222 -15.18 0.51 14.51
N THR A 223 -15.78 1.60 14.00
CA THR A 223 -15.61 2.04 12.61
C THR A 223 -14.13 2.21 12.28
N SER A 224 -13.68 1.59 11.19
CA SER A 224 -12.28 1.64 10.80
C SER A 224 -11.76 3.07 10.60
N GLY A 225 -10.49 3.29 10.95
CA GLY A 225 -9.85 4.61 10.77
C GLY A 225 -9.84 5.08 9.30
N THR A 226 -9.78 4.13 8.36
CA THR A 226 -9.88 4.45 6.92
C THR A 226 -11.27 4.99 6.58
N ALA A 227 -12.35 4.34 7.05
CA ALA A 227 -13.71 4.81 6.81
C ALA A 227 -13.96 6.19 7.42
N LYS A 228 -13.50 6.43 8.67
CA LYS A 228 -13.57 7.75 9.31
C LYS A 228 -12.91 8.84 8.46
N ALA A 229 -11.73 8.56 7.89
CA ALA A 229 -11.01 9.52 7.06
C ALA A 229 -11.72 9.81 5.73
N VAL A 230 -12.29 8.79 5.08
CA VAL A 230 -13.08 8.96 3.85
C VAL A 230 -14.37 9.76 4.13
N ILE A 231 -15.07 9.46 5.22
CA ILE A 231 -16.26 10.20 5.66
C ILE A 231 -15.93 11.67 5.91
N SER A 232 -14.81 11.96 6.56
CA SER A 232 -14.35 13.35 6.75
C SER A 232 -14.12 14.09 5.42
N CYS A 233 -13.71 13.38 4.36
CA CYS A 233 -13.61 13.96 3.03
C CYS A 233 -14.99 14.29 2.44
N PHE A 234 -15.98 13.40 2.60
CA PHE A 234 -17.36 13.69 2.18
C PHE A 234 -18.01 14.84 2.96
N GLN A 235 -17.71 14.96 4.26
CA GLN A 235 -18.15 16.10 5.07
C GLN A 235 -17.60 17.43 4.53
N LYS A 236 -16.31 17.48 4.18
CA LYS A 236 -15.70 18.66 3.52
C LYS A 236 -16.31 18.94 2.14
N LEU A 237 -16.74 17.90 1.43
CA LEU A 237 -17.50 18.02 0.18
C LEU A 237 -18.95 18.51 0.40
N GLY A 238 -19.38 18.74 1.64
CA GLY A 238 -20.66 19.37 1.97
C GLY A 238 -21.78 18.41 2.35
N VAL A 239 -21.47 17.14 2.56
CA VAL A 239 -22.43 16.13 3.06
C VAL A 239 -22.54 16.24 4.58
N ASP A 240 -23.76 16.16 5.10
CA ASP A 240 -24.01 15.99 6.52
C ASP A 240 -24.11 14.49 6.86
N PHE A 241 -23.19 14.00 7.68
CA PHE A 241 -23.13 12.58 8.05
C PHE A 241 -22.49 12.43 9.43
N ASP A 242 -23.16 11.73 10.33
CA ASP A 242 -22.62 11.35 11.64
C ASP A 242 -21.95 9.97 11.55
N ILE A 243 -20.78 9.82 12.16
CA ILE A 243 -20.02 8.57 12.14
C ILE A 243 -20.79 7.39 12.76
N ASP A 244 -21.73 7.68 13.66
CA ASP A 244 -22.58 6.68 14.29
C ASP A 244 -23.65 6.12 13.34
N GLN A 245 -23.83 6.73 12.16
CA GLN A 245 -24.72 6.23 11.10
C GLN A 245 -24.07 5.15 10.23
N VAL A 246 -22.77 4.87 10.40
CA VAL A 246 -22.10 3.80 9.64
C VAL A 246 -22.71 2.45 9.98
N GLN A 247 -23.14 1.72 8.96
CA GLN A 247 -23.65 0.37 9.11
C GLN A 247 -22.50 -0.63 9.27
N LEU A 248 -22.29 -1.09 10.51
CA LEU A 248 -21.27 -2.09 10.83
C LEU A 248 -21.83 -3.51 10.62
N ILE A 249 -21.49 -4.14 9.50
CA ILE A 249 -21.91 -5.51 9.19
C ILE A 249 -20.91 -6.48 9.79
N ARG A 250 -21.32 -7.19 10.84
CA ARG A 250 -20.48 -8.13 11.62
C ARG A 250 -21.06 -9.53 11.73
N ASP A 251 -22.35 -9.70 11.44
CA ASP A 251 -22.98 -11.02 11.41
C ASP A 251 -22.43 -11.83 10.21
N PRO A 252 -21.82 -13.00 10.42
CA PRO A 252 -21.20 -13.75 9.34
C PRO A 252 -22.15 -14.10 8.18
N LYS A 253 -23.44 -14.35 8.45
CA LYS A 253 -24.40 -14.64 7.37
C LYS A 253 -24.64 -13.41 6.52
N GLN A 254 -24.87 -12.27 7.16
CA GLN A 254 -24.97 -10.98 6.47
C GLN A 254 -23.71 -10.63 5.67
N GLN A 255 -22.53 -10.95 6.19
CA GLN A 255 -21.26 -10.71 5.49
C GLN A 255 -21.14 -11.53 4.20
N VAL A 256 -21.59 -12.79 4.21
CA VAL A 256 -21.60 -13.63 3.01
C VAL A 256 -22.73 -13.21 2.06
N GLU A 257 -23.97 -13.14 2.56
CA GLU A 257 -25.17 -13.01 1.74
C GLU A 257 -25.38 -11.59 1.18
N MET A 258 -25.11 -10.55 1.99
CA MET A 258 -25.37 -9.15 1.58
C MET A 258 -24.12 -8.44 1.09
N VAL A 259 -22.97 -8.69 1.72
CA VAL A 259 -21.71 -8.00 1.41
C VAL A 259 -20.86 -8.74 0.37
N GLY A 260 -21.08 -10.06 0.22
CA GLY A 260 -20.33 -10.89 -0.71
C GLY A 260 -18.91 -11.22 -0.23
N VAL A 261 -18.70 -11.29 1.09
CA VAL A 261 -17.43 -11.74 1.68
C VAL A 261 -17.32 -13.26 1.49
N PRO A 262 -16.27 -13.79 0.85
CA PRO A 262 -16.06 -15.23 0.77
C PRO A 262 -15.88 -15.85 2.17
N GLU A 263 -16.44 -17.04 2.41
CA GLU A 263 -16.45 -17.69 3.73
C GLU A 263 -15.04 -17.84 4.33
N GLU A 264 -14.05 -18.16 3.49
CA GLU A 264 -12.65 -18.31 3.87
C GLU A 264 -11.99 -17.01 4.38
N HIS A 265 -12.61 -15.85 4.10
CA HIS A 265 -12.09 -14.53 4.44
C HIS A 265 -12.84 -13.82 5.57
N LEU A 266 -13.89 -14.41 6.15
CA LEU A 266 -14.66 -13.83 7.27
C LEU A 266 -13.80 -13.43 8.48
N ASN A 267 -12.69 -14.14 8.69
CA ASN A 267 -11.73 -13.88 9.77
C ASN A 267 -10.55 -13.01 9.30
N GLY A 268 -10.73 -12.20 8.25
CA GLY A 268 -9.64 -11.48 7.60
C GLY A 268 -10.07 -10.75 6.35
N HIS A 269 -11.04 -9.86 6.46
CA HIS A 269 -11.49 -8.99 5.36
C HIS A 269 -11.68 -7.55 5.83
N ALA A 270 -11.74 -6.64 4.86
CA ALA A 270 -12.15 -5.25 5.04
C ALA A 270 -12.90 -4.81 3.78
N PHE A 271 -14.24 -4.76 3.85
CA PHE A 271 -15.09 -4.34 2.74
C PHE A 271 -15.78 -3.05 3.13
N HIS A 272 -15.78 -2.08 2.23
CA HIS A 272 -16.29 -0.73 2.46
C HIS A 272 -17.10 -0.27 1.26
N MET A 273 -18.27 0.29 1.52
CA MET A 273 -19.13 0.94 0.51
C MET A 273 -19.50 2.34 0.98
N TYR A 274 -19.32 3.32 0.11
CA TYR A 274 -19.78 4.70 0.29
C TYR A 274 -20.70 5.05 -0.87
N HIS A 275 -21.97 5.32 -0.57
CA HIS A 275 -23.01 5.56 -1.57
C HIS A 275 -23.59 6.96 -1.38
N LEU A 276 -23.52 7.78 -2.42
CA LEU A 276 -24.08 9.12 -2.45
C LEU A 276 -25.28 9.18 -3.38
N THR A 277 -26.38 9.78 -2.90
CA THR A 277 -27.59 9.99 -3.68
C THR A 277 -27.96 11.48 -3.72
N SER A 278 -28.26 12.02 -4.90
CA SER A 278 -28.68 13.42 -5.06
C SER A 278 -30.05 13.70 -4.42
N PRO A 279 -30.36 14.97 -4.06
CA PRO A 279 -31.65 15.31 -3.45
C PRO A 279 -32.90 14.87 -4.25
N ASP A 280 -32.80 14.85 -5.57
CA ASP A 280 -33.88 14.44 -6.47
C ASP A 280 -33.86 12.94 -6.82
N GLY A 281 -32.91 12.18 -6.27
CA GLY A 281 -32.75 10.74 -6.48
C GLY A 281 -32.26 10.35 -7.87
N THR A 282 -31.83 11.29 -8.71
CA THR A 282 -31.47 11.00 -10.11
C THR A 282 -29.99 10.66 -10.34
N VAL A 283 -29.12 11.00 -9.38
CA VAL A 283 -27.67 10.75 -9.46
C VAL A 283 -27.23 9.89 -8.29
N SER A 284 -26.52 8.81 -8.62
CA SER A 284 -25.89 7.89 -7.67
C SER A 284 -24.38 7.84 -7.91
N PHE A 285 -23.59 7.89 -6.84
CA PHE A 285 -22.17 7.56 -6.86
C PHE A 285 -21.86 6.47 -5.85
N GLU A 286 -21.13 5.45 -6.26
CA GLU A 286 -20.71 4.34 -5.41
C GLU A 286 -19.18 4.22 -5.43
N PHE A 287 -18.59 4.19 -4.24
CA PHE A 287 -17.17 3.92 -4.06
C PHE A 287 -17.02 2.66 -3.21
N GLN A 288 -16.40 1.64 -3.77
CA GLN A 288 -16.21 0.36 -3.10
C GLN A 288 -14.74 -0.06 -3.12
N HIS A 289 -14.28 -0.58 -1.99
CA HIS A 289 -13.01 -1.31 -1.92
C HIS A 289 -13.14 -2.51 -0.99
N ASN A 290 -12.79 -3.69 -1.52
CA ASN A 290 -12.94 -4.97 -0.84
C ASN A 290 -11.57 -5.64 -0.74
N VAL A 291 -11.15 -5.91 0.48
CA VAL A 291 -9.90 -6.61 0.78
C VAL A 291 -10.22 -7.98 1.36
N CYS A 292 -9.77 -9.02 0.67
CA CYS A 292 -9.74 -10.39 1.17
C CYS A 292 -8.34 -10.74 1.66
N GLY A 293 -8.24 -11.29 2.87
CA GLY A 293 -6.99 -11.72 3.45
C GLY A 293 -6.03 -10.57 3.76
N ARG A 294 -4.73 -10.82 3.57
CA ARG A 294 -3.64 -9.94 4.01
C ARG A 294 -2.69 -9.49 2.90
N SER A 295 -2.87 -10.02 1.69
CA SER A 295 -1.97 -9.79 0.56
C SER A 295 -1.72 -8.30 0.32
N ILE A 296 -2.76 -7.47 0.24
CA ILE A 296 -2.58 -6.02 -0.01
C ILE A 296 -1.63 -5.33 0.98
N TYR A 297 -1.65 -5.74 2.25
CA TYR A 297 -0.79 -5.15 3.28
C TYR A 297 0.63 -5.69 3.21
N ALA A 298 0.78 -6.99 2.94
CA ALA A 298 2.07 -7.63 2.74
C ALA A 298 2.79 -7.02 1.53
N GLU A 299 2.10 -6.94 0.39
CA GLU A 299 2.63 -6.33 -0.83
C GLU A 299 3.05 -4.87 -0.62
N GLY A 300 2.23 -4.08 0.09
CA GLY A 300 2.58 -2.70 0.41
C GLY A 300 3.75 -2.56 1.38
N ALA A 301 3.92 -3.48 2.33
CA ALA A 301 5.10 -3.51 3.20
C ALA A 301 6.38 -3.86 2.42
N ILE A 302 6.30 -4.77 1.44
CA ILE A 302 7.41 -5.07 0.53
C ILE A 302 7.77 -3.85 -0.33
N ASP A 303 6.77 -3.14 -0.85
CA ASP A 303 7.00 -1.89 -1.57
C ASP A 303 7.67 -0.83 -0.69
N ALA A 304 7.24 -0.70 0.56
CA ALA A 304 7.85 0.20 1.53
C ALA A 304 9.30 -0.18 1.83
N ALA A 305 9.64 -1.47 1.94
CA ALA A 305 11.01 -1.92 2.16
C ALA A 305 11.91 -1.59 0.96
N LEU A 306 11.45 -1.85 -0.27
CA LEU A 306 12.16 -1.49 -1.50
C LEU A 306 12.35 0.03 -1.63
N PHE A 307 11.32 0.80 -1.31
CA PHE A 307 11.36 2.26 -1.29
C PHE A 307 12.43 2.74 -0.31
N LEU A 308 12.40 2.22 0.92
CA LEU A 308 13.31 2.63 1.98
C LEU A 308 14.77 2.29 1.64
N ALA A 309 15.01 1.10 1.06
CA ALA A 309 16.32 0.70 0.55
C ALA A 309 16.87 1.70 -0.48
N LYS A 310 16.02 2.15 -1.42
CA LYS A 310 16.39 3.18 -2.41
C LYS A 310 16.74 4.52 -1.74
N LYS A 311 15.97 4.95 -0.73
CA LYS A 311 16.26 6.19 0.02
C LYS A 311 17.59 6.12 0.78
N ILE A 312 17.87 4.99 1.42
CA ILE A 312 19.16 4.73 2.09
C ILE A 312 20.31 4.78 1.09
N GLN A 313 20.20 4.09 -0.04
CA GLN A 313 21.24 4.05 -1.08
C GLN A 313 21.52 5.46 -1.64
N SER A 314 20.48 6.26 -1.84
CA SER A 314 20.59 7.65 -2.31
C SER A 314 21.04 8.64 -1.22
N LYS A 315 21.19 8.19 0.03
CA LYS A 315 21.49 9.02 1.21
C LYS A 315 20.54 10.20 1.37
N ALA A 316 19.24 9.98 1.14
CA ALA A 316 18.24 11.03 1.19
C ALA A 316 18.22 11.76 2.55
N ASP A 317 18.05 13.08 2.54
CA ASP A 317 18.03 13.90 3.77
C ASP A 317 16.87 13.53 4.69
N LYS A 318 15.67 13.35 4.11
CA LYS A 318 14.48 12.87 4.84
C LYS A 318 14.72 11.44 5.33
N LYS A 319 14.41 11.17 6.60
CA LYS A 319 14.61 9.85 7.22
C LYS A 319 13.30 9.09 7.51
N ILE A 320 12.27 9.80 7.95
CA ILE A 320 10.97 9.20 8.26
C ILE A 320 10.04 9.41 7.08
N TYR A 321 9.45 8.32 6.60
CA TYR A 321 8.54 8.30 5.46
C TYR A 321 7.22 7.61 5.82
N ASP A 322 6.21 7.86 5.01
CA ASP A 322 4.90 7.19 5.09
C ASP A 322 4.54 6.50 3.77
N MET A 323 3.32 5.94 3.68
CA MET A 323 2.86 5.27 2.47
C MET A 323 2.54 6.24 1.31
N ILE A 324 2.34 7.53 1.58
CA ILE A 324 2.17 8.55 0.53
C ILE A 324 3.51 8.81 -0.16
N ASP A 325 4.61 8.86 0.60
CA ASP A 325 5.95 8.95 0.04
C ASP A 325 6.26 7.75 -0.86
N VAL A 326 5.90 6.54 -0.42
CA VAL A 326 6.05 5.30 -1.21
C VAL A 326 5.24 5.39 -2.52
N LEU A 327 3.99 5.83 -2.45
CA LEU A 327 3.14 6.01 -3.64
C LEU A 327 3.72 7.02 -4.63
N ARG A 328 4.32 8.11 -4.15
CA ARG A 328 4.92 9.17 -4.99
C ARG A 328 6.19 8.72 -5.71
N GLU A 329 6.90 7.72 -5.18
CA GLU A 329 8.07 7.15 -5.86
C GLU A 329 7.68 6.42 -7.15
N GLY A 330 6.43 5.98 -7.24
CA GLY A 330 5.94 5.17 -8.35
C GLY A 330 6.18 3.67 -8.17
N ASN A 331 5.87 2.92 -9.21
CA ASN A 331 6.02 1.47 -9.21
C ASN A 331 7.51 1.06 -9.23
N MET A 332 7.88 0.10 -8.38
CA MET A 332 9.24 -0.48 -8.32
C MET A 332 9.28 -1.98 -8.66
N ARG A 333 8.12 -2.57 -9.00
CA ARG A 333 7.94 -3.99 -9.38
C ARG A 333 6.60 -4.23 -10.08
#